data_AF-A0A0K8Q2W0-F1
#
_entry.id   AF-A0A0K8Q2W0-F1
#
_cell.length_a   1.000
_cell.length_b   1.000
_cell.length_c   1.000
_cell.angle_alpha   90.00
_cell.angle_beta   90.00
_cell.angle_gamma   90.00
#
_symmetry.space_group_name_H-M   'P 1'
#
loop_
_entity.id
_entity.type
_entity.pdbx_description
1 polymer ?
#
loop_
_entity_poly.entity_id
_entity_poly.type
_entity_poly.pdbx_seq_one_letter_code
_entity_poly.pdbx_strand_id
1 'polypeptide(L)' 'SVYYASCAAAKAAGAAPIYAGQPGYRAGLDRDNDGVACEK' A
#
# COMPACT_ATOMS: atom_id res chain seq x y z
N SER A 1 12.38 -0.20 7.09
CA SER A 1 11.07 0.30 6.66
C SER A 1 10.88 -0.08 5.20
N VAL A 2 9.77 -0.73 4.86
CA VAL A 2 9.44 -1.06 3.46
C VAL A 2 8.82 0.18 2.82
N TYR A 3 9.21 0.52 1.59
CA TYR A 3 8.69 1.68 0.85
C TYR A 3 8.32 1.28 -0.57
N TYR A 4 7.11 1.65 -0.99
CA TYR A 4 6.64 1.49 -2.37
C TYR A 4 6.39 2.87 -2.98
N ALA A 5 6.95 3.12 -4.15
CA ALA A 5 6.75 4.39 -4.86
C ALA A 5 5.28 4.58 -5.28
N SER A 6 4.63 3.49 -5.68
CA SER A 6 3.25 3.47 -6.18
C SER A 6 2.57 2.12 -5.88
N CYS A 7 1.25 2.06 -6.05
CA CYS A 7 0.52 0.80 -5.96
C CYS A 7 0.93 -0.22 -7.01
N ALA A 8 1.42 0.21 -8.17
CA ALA A 8 1.98 -0.70 -9.16
C ALA A 8 3.25 -1.41 -8.63
N ALA A 9 4.14 -0.67 -7.95
CA ALA A 9 5.31 -1.26 -7.32
C ALA A 9 4.93 -2.23 -6.18
N ALA A 10 3.94 -1.87 -5.35
CA ALA A 10 3.42 -2.74 -4.30
C ALA A 10 2.80 -4.04 -4.86
N LYS A 11 2.00 -3.94 -5.93
CA LYS A 11 1.38 -5.09 -6.62
C LYS A 11 2.44 -5.97 -7.28
N ALA A 12 3.42 -5.38 -7.97
CA ALA A 12 4.52 -6.12 -8.60
C ALA A 12 5.38 -6.87 -7.58
N ALA A 13 5.53 -6.32 -6.38
CA ALA A 13 6.21 -6.98 -5.26
C ALA A 13 5.33 -8.04 -4.54
N GLY A 14 4.07 -8.21 -4.93
CA GLY A 14 3.13 -9.13 -4.26
C GLY A 14 2.71 -8.67 -2.85
N ALA A 15 2.87 -7.38 -2.54
CA ALA A 15 2.61 -6.82 -1.22
C ALA A 15 1.21 -6.20 -1.07
N ALA A 16 0.49 -5.99 -2.17
CA ALA A 16 -0.86 -5.44 -2.15
C ALA A 16 -1.93 -6.56 -2.01
N PRO A 17 -3.04 -6.31 -1.29
CA PRO A 17 -3.38 -5.09 -0.54
C PRO A 17 -2.52 -4.91 0.72
N ILE A 18 -2.16 -3.66 1.03
CA ILE A 18 -1.36 -3.31 2.21
C ILE A 18 -2.26 -2.71 3.29
N TYR A 19 -2.34 -3.35 4.45
CA TYR A 19 -3.19 -2.88 5.56
C TYR A 19 -2.47 -1.86 6.44
N ALA A 20 -3.24 -0.94 7.03
CA ALA A 20 -2.73 0.02 8.01
C ALA A 20 -1.94 -0.69 9.14
N GLY A 21 -0.75 -0.18 9.42
CA GLY A 21 0.19 -0.79 10.38
C GLY A 21 1.14 -1.84 9.78
N GLN A 22 0.91 -2.31 8.55
CA GLN A 22 1.88 -3.17 7.87
C GLN A 22 3.06 -2.39 7.30
N PRO A 23 4.25 -3.00 7.21
CA PRO A 23 5.38 -2.43 6.50
C PRO A 23 5.02 -2.11 5.04
N GLY A 24 5.22 -0.86 4.63
CA GLY A 24 4.89 -0.40 3.28
C GLY A 24 3.55 0.32 3.18
N TYR A 25 2.73 0.32 4.24
CA TYR A 25 1.53 1.14 4.30
C TYR A 25 1.92 2.62 4.33
N ARG A 26 1.25 3.42 3.50
CA ARG A 26 1.31 4.88 3.58
C ARG A 26 -0.05 5.44 3.19
N ALA A 27 -0.51 6.50 3.86
CA ALA A 27 -1.76 7.17 3.52
C ALA A 27 -1.78 7.64 2.06
N GLY A 28 -0.66 8.08 1.49
CA GLY A 28 -0.55 8.40 0.06
C GLY A 28 -0.63 7.21 -0.92
N LEU A 29 -0.83 5.97 -0.46
CA LEU A 29 -1.17 4.80 -1.28
C LEU A 29 -2.62 4.34 -1.04
N ASP A 30 -3.25 4.85 0.01
CA ASP A 30 -4.63 4.62 0.41
C ASP A 30 -5.45 5.84 -0.03
N ARG A 31 -6.07 5.74 -1.21
CA ARG A 31 -6.68 6.90 -1.88
C ARG A 31 -7.97 7.33 -1.20
N ASP A 32 -8.74 6.39 -0.66
CA ASP A 32 -10.00 6.58 0.04
C ASP A 32 -9.85 6.63 1.58
N ASN A 33 -8.65 6.37 2.09
CA ASN A 33 -8.29 6.46 3.52
C ASN A 33 -9.12 5.49 4.38
N ASP A 34 -9.40 4.30 3.87
CA ASP A 34 -10.15 3.26 4.57
C ASP A 34 -9.25 2.34 5.42
N GLY A 35 -7.93 2.51 5.33
CA GLY A 35 -6.93 1.70 5.99
C GLY A 35 -6.39 0.55 5.14
N VAL A 36 -6.73 0.49 3.85
CA VAL A 36 -6.28 -0.54 2.92
C VAL A 36 -5.65 0.11 1.68
N ALA A 37 -4.33 0.24 1.68
CA ALA A 37 -3.62 0.76 0.53
C ALA A 37 -3.60 -0.26 -0.64
N CYS A 38 -3.78 0.25 -1.86
CA CYS A 38 -3.64 -0.50 -3.11
C CYS A 38 -4.59 -1.71 -3.29
N GLU A 39 -5.77 -1.66 -2.67
CA GLU A 39 -6.84 -2.67 -2.80
C GLU A 39 -7.45 -2.81 -4.20
N LYS A 40 -7.40 -1.76 -5.03
CA LYS A 40 -8.05 -1.70 -6.35
C LYS A 40 -7.02 -1.40 -7.44
#